data_AF-A0A921FJH1-F1
#
_entry.id   AF-A0A921FJH1-F1
#
_cell.length_a   1.000
_cell.length_b   1.000
_cell.length_c   1.000
_cell.angle_alpha   90.00
_cell.angle_beta   90.00
_cell.angle_gamma   90.00
#
_symmetry.space_group_name_H-M   'P 1'
#
loop_
_entity.id
_entity.type
_entity.pdbx_description
1 polymer ?
#
loop_
_entity_poly.entity_id
_entity_poly.type
_entity_poly.pdbx_seq_one_letter_code
_entity_poly.pdbx_strand_id
1 'polypeptide(L)'
;AKYVNFPKARYGLYQVDRVERDGKLVGISHDAGYLTNEQAFVSLASIDAYLAEPGTEVELIWGESPNSAKPAVEPHRQVTIRATVQPAPYSRFARESYRKNA
;
A
#
# COMPACT_ATOMS: atom_id res chain seq x y z
N ALA A 1 -2.81 -10.93 11.51
CA ALA A 1 -2.69 -10.13 10.27
C ALA A 1 -2.73 -11.10 9.11
N LYS A 2 -3.25 -10.70 7.95
CA LYS A 2 -3.01 -11.43 6.71
C LYS A 2 -1.50 -11.57 6.49
N TYR A 3 -1.04 -12.71 6.03
CA TYR A 3 0.37 -12.94 5.72
C TYR A 3 0.83 -11.99 4.60
N VAL A 4 1.90 -11.24 4.87
CA VAL A 4 2.54 -10.32 3.93
C VAL A 4 3.59 -11.13 3.14
N ASN A 5 3.21 -11.59 1.95
CA ASN A 5 4.12 -12.37 1.12
C ASN A 5 5.24 -11.48 0.55
N PHE A 6 6.46 -12.01 0.53
CA PHE A 6 7.64 -11.31 0.06
C PHE A 6 8.07 -11.80 -1.33
N PRO A 7 8.41 -10.92 -2.29
CA PRO A 7 8.34 -9.45 -2.22
C PRO A 7 6.98 -8.90 -2.66
N LYS A 8 6.03 -9.73 -3.13
CA LYS A 8 4.74 -9.28 -3.66
C LYS A 8 3.61 -9.74 -2.75
N ALA A 9 2.95 -8.79 -2.09
CA ALA A 9 2.00 -9.09 -1.02
C ALA A 9 0.53 -9.16 -1.49
N ARG A 10 0.24 -8.85 -2.76
CA ARG A 10 -1.11 -8.99 -3.33
C ARG A 10 -1.62 -10.43 -3.22
N TYR A 11 -2.89 -10.59 -2.87
CA TYR A 11 -3.55 -11.91 -2.75
C TYR A 11 -4.96 -11.96 -3.39
N GLY A 12 -5.26 -10.99 -4.25
CA GLY A 12 -6.44 -10.95 -5.10
C GLY A 12 -6.15 -10.35 -6.47
N LEU A 13 -7.02 -10.60 -7.45
CA LEU A 13 -6.93 -9.95 -8.76
C LEU A 13 -6.92 -8.43 -8.59
N TYR A 14 -7.93 -7.93 -7.87
CA TYR A 14 -8.00 -6.56 -7.39
C TYR A 14 -7.64 -6.52 -5.91
N GLN A 15 -6.60 -5.77 -5.58
CA GLN A 15 -6.25 -5.45 -4.19
C GLN A 15 -6.90 -4.10 -3.87
N VAL A 16 -7.69 -4.04 -2.81
CA VAL A 16 -8.50 -2.87 -2.44
C VAL A 16 -8.47 -2.67 -0.93
N ASP A 17 -7.29 -2.45 -0.38
CA ASP A 17 -7.12 -2.24 1.07
C ASP A 17 -7.51 -0.80 1.44
N ARG A 18 -8.19 -0.62 2.58
CA ARG A 18 -8.59 0.70 3.06
C ARG A 18 -7.38 1.50 3.51
N VAL A 19 -7.33 2.77 3.13
CA VAL A 19 -6.43 3.78 3.72
C VAL A 19 -7.26 4.76 4.53
N GLU A 20 -6.89 4.95 5.78
CA GLU A 20 -7.61 5.75 6.75
C GLU A 20 -6.75 6.89 7.32
N ARG A 21 -7.43 7.93 7.78
CA ARG A 21 -6.87 9.01 8.61
C ARG A 21 -7.89 9.36 9.67
N ASP A 22 -7.49 9.30 10.94
CA ASP A 22 -8.37 9.59 12.08
C ASP A 22 -9.67 8.76 12.05
N GLY A 23 -9.55 7.48 11.68
CA GLY A 23 -10.66 6.52 11.55
C GLY A 23 -11.61 6.75 10.36
N LYS A 24 -11.29 7.67 9.44
CA LYS A 24 -12.07 7.93 8.23
C LYS A 24 -11.40 7.32 7.01
N LEU A 25 -12.17 6.74 6.11
CA LEU A 25 -11.69 6.29 4.79
C LEU A 25 -11.27 7.50 3.96
N VAL A 26 -10.02 7.52 3.52
CA VAL A 26 -9.43 8.60 2.72
C VAL A 26 -8.73 8.09 1.45
N GLY A 27 -8.77 6.77 1.20
CA GLY A 27 -8.14 6.20 0.02
C GLY A 27 -8.16 4.69 -0.04
N ILE A 28 -7.51 4.18 -1.09
CA ILE A 28 -7.42 2.77 -1.42
C ILE A 28 -5.98 2.43 -1.79
N SER A 29 -5.44 1.38 -1.18
CA SER A 29 -4.18 0.74 -1.55
C SER A 29 -4.43 -0.36 -2.58
N HIS A 30 -3.78 -0.25 -3.74
CA HIS A 30 -4.05 -1.05 -4.95
C HIS A 30 -3.00 -2.12 -5.23
N ASP A 31 -1.79 -1.98 -4.68
CA ASP A 31 -0.71 -2.91 -4.92
C ASP A 31 0.43 -2.79 -3.91
N ALA A 32 0.60 -3.80 -3.06
CA ALA A 32 1.61 -3.82 -1.99
C ALA A 32 2.76 -4.77 -2.28
N GLY A 33 3.98 -4.37 -1.92
CA GLY A 33 5.17 -5.19 -2.05
C GLY A 33 6.42 -4.54 -1.47
N TYR A 34 7.54 -5.24 -1.58
CA TYR A 34 8.84 -4.81 -1.11
C TYR A 34 9.70 -4.31 -2.27
N LEU A 35 10.25 -3.11 -2.14
CA LEU A 35 11.25 -2.55 -3.05
C LEU A 35 12.64 -2.88 -2.52
N THR A 36 13.33 -3.85 -3.15
CA THR A 36 14.66 -4.30 -2.69
C THR A 36 15.70 -3.19 -2.65
N ASN A 37 15.73 -2.31 -3.66
CA ASN A 37 16.71 -1.21 -3.74
C ASN A 37 16.51 -0.17 -2.62
N GLU A 38 15.28 -0.02 -2.15
CA GLU A 38 14.88 0.98 -1.16
C GLU A 38 14.70 0.35 0.23
N GLN A 39 14.84 -0.98 0.31
CA GLN A 39 14.62 -1.82 1.47
C GLN A 39 13.30 -1.55 2.23
N ALA A 40 12.25 -1.20 1.48
CA ALA A 40 10.98 -0.73 2.05
C ALA A 40 9.79 -1.54 1.52
N PHE A 41 8.86 -1.86 2.42
CA PHE A 41 7.50 -2.23 2.01
C PHE A 41 6.75 -0.97 1.61
N VAL A 42 6.16 -1.00 0.42
CA VAL A 42 5.39 0.11 -0.14
C VAL A 42 4.06 -0.42 -0.67
N SER A 43 3.09 0.47 -0.79
CA SER A 43 1.90 0.24 -1.60
C SER A 43 1.68 1.40 -2.56
N LEU A 44 1.20 1.11 -3.77
CA LEU A 44 0.64 2.13 -4.65
C LEU A 44 -0.80 2.40 -4.23
N ALA A 45 -1.12 3.65 -3.89
CA ALA A 45 -2.43 4.03 -3.39
C ALA A 45 -2.98 5.27 -4.10
N SER A 46 -4.31 5.35 -4.17
CA SER A 46 -5.03 6.59 -4.46
C SER A 46 -5.60 7.11 -3.14
N ILE A 47 -5.29 8.35 -2.79
CA ILE A 47 -5.74 9.00 -1.56
C ILE A 47 -6.34 10.38 -1.87
N ASP A 48 -7.10 10.92 -0.94
CA ASP A 48 -7.66 12.26 -1.05
C ASP A 48 -6.56 13.32 -1.22
N ALA A 49 -6.79 14.28 -2.13
CA ALA A 49 -5.78 15.23 -2.57
C ALA A 49 -5.19 16.07 -1.42
N TYR A 50 -5.98 16.38 -0.39
CA TYR A 50 -5.51 17.17 0.76
C TYR A 50 -4.52 16.41 1.66
N LEU A 51 -4.36 15.09 1.46
CA LEU A 51 -3.39 14.23 2.16
C LEU A 51 -2.23 13.80 1.25
N ALA A 52 -2.20 14.25 -0.01
CA ALA A 52 -1.23 13.78 -1.01
C ALA A 52 0.19 14.32 -0.82
N GLU A 53 0.39 15.27 0.10
CA GLU A 53 1.70 15.82 0.41
C GLU A 53 2.63 14.74 1.01
N PRO A 54 3.84 14.51 0.43
CA PRO A 54 4.82 13.60 1.00
C PRO A 54 5.15 13.91 2.47
N GLY A 55 5.25 12.87 3.29
CA GLY A 55 5.43 12.99 4.74
C GLY A 55 4.12 12.93 5.54
N THR A 56 2.96 13.08 4.91
CA THR A 56 1.66 12.87 5.56
C THR A 56 1.53 11.44 6.08
N GLU A 57 1.17 11.27 7.35
CA GLU A 57 0.90 9.94 7.91
C GLU A 57 -0.52 9.47 7.63
N VAL A 58 -0.69 8.21 7.26
CA VAL A 58 -1.97 7.54 7.05
C VAL A 58 -1.92 6.13 7.63
N GLU A 59 -3.07 5.48 7.71
CA GLU A 59 -3.20 4.13 8.26
C GLU A 59 -3.75 3.18 7.18
N LEU A 60 -3.02 2.12 6.86
CA LEU A 60 -3.47 1.07 5.95
C LEU A 60 -4.09 -0.07 6.76
N ILE A 61 -5.33 -0.43 6.45
CA ILE A 61 -6.00 -1.58 7.08
C ILE A 61 -5.65 -2.84 6.29
N TRP A 62 -4.84 -3.70 6.90
CA TRP A 62 -4.29 -4.89 6.24
C TRP A 62 -5.02 -6.17 6.63
N GLY A 63 -5.46 -6.90 5.61
CA GLY A 63 -6.24 -8.13 5.73
C GLY A 63 -7.75 -7.88 5.65
N GLU A 64 -8.52 -8.93 5.88
CA GLU A 64 -9.96 -9.00 5.64
C GLU A 64 -10.73 -9.29 6.93
N SER A 65 -11.93 -8.71 7.05
CA SER A 65 -12.89 -9.01 8.11
C SER A 65 -14.32 -8.87 7.54
N PRO A 66 -15.10 -9.96 7.44
CA PRO A 66 -14.69 -11.35 7.69
C PRO A 66 -13.63 -11.83 6.67
N ASN A 67 -12.87 -12.87 7.01
CA ASN A 67 -11.97 -13.50 6.03
C ASN A 67 -12.81 -14.11 4.89
N SER A 68 -12.48 -13.77 3.65
CA SER A 68 -13.18 -14.33 2.48
C SER A 68 -12.79 -15.78 2.21
N ALA A 69 -13.55 -16.46 1.35
CA ALA A 69 -13.28 -17.82 0.90
C ALA A 69 -12.20 -17.94 -0.19
N LYS A 70 -11.39 -16.89 -0.42
CA LYS A 70 -10.32 -16.92 -1.43
C LYS A 70 -9.26 -17.95 -1.04
N PRO A 71 -8.76 -18.80 -1.96
CA PRO A 71 -7.74 -19.81 -1.63
C PRO A 71 -6.45 -19.23 -1.02
N ALA A 72 -6.10 -17.99 -1.36
CA ALA A 72 -4.92 -17.29 -0.84
C ALA A 72 -5.15 -16.61 0.52
N VAL A 73 -6.32 -16.79 1.14
CA VAL A 73 -6.70 -16.20 2.43
C VAL A 73 -6.70 -17.27 3.51
N GLU A 74 -5.68 -17.24 4.36
CA GLU A 74 -5.61 -18.01 5.61
C GLU A 74 -6.41 -17.34 6.74
N PRO A 75 -6.76 -18.05 7.82
CA PRO A 75 -7.38 -17.43 8.99
C PRO A 75 -6.51 -16.31 9.57
N HIS A 76 -7.07 -15.11 9.70
CA HIS A 76 -6.37 -13.96 10.26
C HIS A 76 -7.30 -12.88 10.82
N ARG A 77 -6.76 -12.02 11.68
CA ARG A 77 -7.36 -10.73 12.04
C ARG A 77 -6.80 -9.59 11.20
N GLN A 78 -7.61 -8.56 10.95
CA GLN A 78 -7.14 -7.28 10.42
C GLN A 78 -6.16 -6.62 11.38
N VAL A 79 -5.23 -5.84 10.82
CA VAL A 79 -4.31 -4.99 11.56
C VAL A 79 -4.18 -3.63 10.88
N THR A 80 -3.93 -2.61 11.68
CA THR A 80 -3.62 -1.26 11.18
C THR A 80 -2.11 -1.12 11.00
N ILE A 81 -1.68 -0.70 9.83
CA ILE A 81 -0.27 -0.45 9.49
C ILE A 81 -0.12 1.06 9.29
N ARG A 82 0.73 1.71 10.07
CA ARG A 82 1.11 3.11 9.81
C ARG A 82 1.90 3.19 8.51
N ALA A 83 1.55 4.16 7.67
CA ALA A 83 2.21 4.43 6.42
C ALA A 83 2.47 5.94 6.29
N THR A 84 3.52 6.28 5.56
CA THR A 84 3.86 7.67 5.24
C THR A 84 3.69 7.86 3.74
N VAL A 85 2.94 8.89 3.35
CA VAL A 85 2.76 9.26 1.94
C VAL A 85 4.11 9.63 1.35
N GLN A 86 4.39 9.10 0.15
CA GLN A 86 5.63 9.29 -0.59
C GLN A 86 5.32 9.57 -2.06
N PRO A 87 6.24 10.19 -2.80
CA PRO A 87 6.06 10.43 -4.23
C PRO A 87 5.83 9.12 -5.00
N ALA A 88 5.04 9.18 -6.07
CA ALA A 88 4.92 8.13 -7.06
C ALA A 88 5.45 8.69 -8.40
N PRO A 89 6.62 8.25 -8.92
CA PRO A 89 7.44 7.12 -8.48
C PRO A 89 8.18 7.30 -7.13
N TYR A 90 8.31 6.20 -6.37
CA TYR A 90 9.01 6.17 -5.07
C TYR A 90 10.52 6.38 -5.18
N SER A 91 11.17 5.77 -6.19
CA SER A 91 12.62 5.90 -6.35
C SER A 91 12.99 7.28 -6.90
N ARG A 92 13.96 7.95 -6.27
CA ARG A 92 14.48 9.25 -6.72
C ARG A 92 15.07 9.17 -8.12
N PHE A 93 15.86 8.13 -8.39
CA PHE A 93 16.44 7.91 -9.71
C PHE A 93 15.35 7.77 -10.77
N ALA A 94 14.27 7.05 -10.47
CA ALA A 94 13.16 6.92 -11.40
C ALA A 94 12.45 8.26 -11.65
N ARG A 95 12.28 9.10 -10.61
CA ARG A 95 11.70 10.44 -10.76
C ARG A 95 12.55 11.38 -11.59
N GLU A 96 13.86 11.34 -11.39
CA GLU A 96 14.77 12.36 -11.92
C GLU A 96 15.43 11.96 -13.24
N SER A 97 15.56 10.67 -13.54
CA SER A 97 16.41 10.19 -14.65
C SER A 97 15.71 9.27 -15.64
N TYR A 98 14.57 8.69 -15.27
CA TYR A 98 13.82 7.82 -16.18
C TYR A 98 13.12 8.64 -17.26
N ARG A 99 13.23 8.22 -18.53
CA ARG A 99 12.63 8.88 -19.72
C ARG A 99 13.12 10.29 -20.05
N LYS A 100 14.30 10.72 -19.58
CA LYS A 100 14.90 12.00 -20.00
C LYS A 100 15.16 12.12 -21.52
N ASN A 101 15.15 11.00 -22.25
CA ASN A 101 15.41 10.94 -23.70
C ASN A 101 14.22 10.34 -24.49
N ALA A 102 12.99 10.42 -23.97
CA ALA A 102 11.78 10.00 -24.69
C ALA A 102 11.15 11.17 -25.45
#